data_AF-A0ABD1V6E0-F1
#
_entry.id   AF-A0ABD1V6E0-F1
#
_cell.length_a   1.000
_cell.length_b   1.000
_cell.length_c   1.000
_cell.angle_alpha   90.00
_cell.angle_beta   90.00
_cell.angle_gamma   90.00
#
_symmetry.space_group_name_H-M   'P 1'
#
loop_
_entity.id
_entity.type
_entity.pdbx_description
1 polymer ?
#
loop_
_entity_poly.entity_id
_entity_poly.type
_entity_poly.pdbx_seq_one_letter_code
_entity_poly.pdbx_strand_id
1 'polypeptide(L)'
;MSNEDVNDLKSELASARNSIEENNERIDNLTVRLKQVERNHKYEGELYILSTDQGYINQPDLVWEKLNEVNGDTVYMTGNFKEFKVEDHSNSTWHEKNAIDSTADYLASIDGGSLENLTFKF
;
A
#
# COMPACT_ATOMS: atom_id res chain seq x y z
N MET A 1 -3.41 50.69 -16.81
CA MET A 1 -2.55 49.66 -16.22
C MET A 1 -1.18 49.84 -16.82
N SER A 2 -0.17 50.09 -15.99
CA SER A 2 1.21 50.32 -16.42
C SER A 2 1.87 48.99 -16.79
N ASN A 3 2.98 49.02 -17.54
CA ASN A 3 3.78 47.81 -17.80
C ASN A 3 4.38 47.22 -16.52
N GLU A 4 4.52 48.03 -15.47
CA GLU A 4 5.02 47.62 -14.16
C GLU A 4 3.97 46.77 -13.44
N ASP A 5 2.70 47.22 -13.44
CA ASP A 5 1.56 46.48 -12.89
C ASP A 5 1.44 45.07 -13.52
N VAL A 6 1.70 44.96 -14.83
CA VAL A 6 1.63 43.68 -15.58
C VAL A 6 2.77 42.75 -15.19
N ASN A 7 3.96 43.27 -14.91
CA ASN A 7 5.11 42.46 -14.52
C ASN A 7 4.99 41.97 -13.08
N ASP A 8 4.46 42.79 -12.19
CA ASP A 8 4.18 42.40 -10.81
C ASP A 8 3.18 41.26 -10.74
N LEU A 9 2.07 41.36 -11.50
CA LEU A 9 1.08 40.28 -11.59
C LEU A 9 1.66 38.97 -12.14
N LYS A 10 2.59 39.05 -13.10
CA LYS A 10 3.27 37.86 -13.63
C LYS A 10 4.17 37.21 -12.57
N SER A 11 4.87 38.02 -11.79
CA SER A 11 5.72 37.54 -10.68
C SER A 11 4.88 36.86 -9.61
N GLU A 12 3.75 37.46 -9.23
CA GLU A 12 2.81 36.89 -8.26
C GLU A 12 2.22 35.57 -8.77
N LEU A 13 1.82 35.50 -10.04
CA LEU A 13 1.32 34.27 -10.66
C LEU A 13 2.38 33.15 -10.67
N ALA A 14 3.64 33.47 -10.96
CA ALA A 14 4.73 32.51 -10.94
C ALA A 14 4.99 31.98 -9.52
N SER A 15 4.98 32.87 -8.52
CA SER A 15 5.11 32.48 -7.11
C SER A 15 3.95 31.59 -6.67
N ALA A 16 2.71 31.94 -7.01
CA ALA A 16 1.52 31.14 -6.70
C ALA A 16 1.59 29.74 -7.33
N ARG A 17 2.03 29.63 -8.59
CA ARG A 17 2.22 28.33 -9.26
C ARG A 17 3.23 27.45 -8.54
N ASN A 18 4.38 28.01 -8.16
CA ASN A 18 5.40 27.26 -7.43
C ASN A 18 4.88 26.77 -6.07
N SER A 19 4.14 27.62 -5.34
CA SER A 19 3.52 27.21 -4.07
C SER A 19 2.45 26.13 -4.24
N ILE A 20 1.68 26.15 -5.32
CA ILE A 20 0.72 25.09 -5.63
C ILE A 20 1.45 23.77 -5.88
N GLU A 21 2.52 23.80 -6.67
CA GLU A 21 3.31 22.60 -6.97
C GLU A 21 3.90 21.98 -5.70
N GLU A 22 4.54 22.79 -4.86
CA GLU A 22 5.10 22.33 -3.59
C GLU A 22 4.01 21.75 -2.66
N ASN A 23 2.82 22.37 -2.65
CA ASN A 23 1.71 21.85 -1.84
C ASN A 23 1.17 20.52 -2.38
N ASN A 24 1.15 20.32 -3.70
CA ASN A 24 0.75 19.03 -4.29
C ASN A 24 1.73 17.92 -3.87
N GLU A 25 3.04 18.16 -3.96
CA GLU A 25 4.05 17.20 -3.50
C GLU A 25 3.91 16.87 -2.00
N ARG A 26 3.59 17.87 -1.17
CA ARG A 26 3.31 17.66 0.26
C ARG A 26 2.07 16.79 0.48
N ILE A 27 1.01 16.99 -0.29
CA ILE A 27 -0.22 16.19 -0.23
C ILE A 27 0.05 14.73 -0.59
N ASP A 28 0.83 14.48 -1.65
CA ASP A 28 1.19 13.12 -2.06
C ASP A 28 2.00 12.41 -0.96
N ASN A 29 2.99 13.09 -0.38
CA ASN A 29 3.77 12.56 0.72
C ASN A 29 2.92 12.27 1.97
N LEU A 30 1.99 13.18 2.31
CA LEU A 30 1.07 12.97 3.43
C LEU A 30 0.15 11.77 3.18
N THR A 31 -0.30 11.58 1.94
CA THR A 31 -1.12 10.42 1.55
C THR A 31 -0.38 9.11 1.75
N VAL A 32 0.89 9.05 1.34
CA VAL A 32 1.75 7.87 1.57
C VAL A 32 1.92 7.60 3.06
N ARG A 33 2.19 8.64 3.86
CA ARG A 33 2.35 8.51 5.32
C ARG A 33 1.06 8.07 6.01
N LEU A 34 -0.09 8.57 5.59
CA LEU A 34 -1.40 8.19 6.13
C LEU A 34 -1.67 6.69 5.87
N LYS A 35 -1.47 6.22 4.63
CA LYS A 35 -1.61 4.80 4.29
C LYS A 35 -0.67 3.91 5.10
N GLN A 36 0.55 4.36 5.39
CA GLN A 36 1.47 3.62 6.26
C GLN A 36 0.96 3.56 7.70
N VAL A 37 0.43 4.66 8.23
CA VAL A 37 -0.13 4.71 9.59
C VAL A 37 -1.35 3.82 9.71
N GLU A 38 -2.22 3.73 8.70
CA GLU A 38 -3.35 2.79 8.71
C GLU A 38 -2.91 1.32 8.82
N ARG A 39 -1.76 0.97 8.24
CA ARG A 39 -1.17 -0.37 8.36
C ARG A 39 -0.52 -0.63 9.72
N ASN A 40 -0.06 0.41 10.41
CA ASN A 40 0.64 0.30 11.69
C ASN A 40 -0.34 0.56 12.85
N HIS A 41 -0.58 -0.44 13.69
CA HIS A 41 -1.51 -0.32 14.80
C HIS A 41 -0.78 -0.50 16.14
N LYS A 42 -1.09 0.33 17.14
CA LYS A 42 -0.57 0.17 18.50
C LYS A 42 -1.68 -0.33 19.42
N TYR A 43 -1.49 -1.51 20.00
CA TYR A 43 -2.45 -2.14 20.92
C TYR A 43 -1.70 -2.62 22.18
N GLU A 44 -2.24 -2.33 23.37
CA GLU A 44 -1.64 -2.70 24.68
C GLU A 44 -0.14 -2.37 24.85
N GLY A 45 0.33 -1.29 24.20
CA GLY A 45 1.74 -0.86 24.29
C GLY A 45 2.65 -1.42 23.20
N GLU A 46 2.16 -2.39 22.44
CA GLU A 46 2.89 -3.13 21.40
C GLU A 46 2.54 -2.60 20.00
N LEU A 47 3.46 -2.73 19.06
CA LEU A 47 3.28 -2.28 17.67
C LEU A 47 3.00 -3.48 16.76
N TYR A 48 2.03 -3.31 15.87
CA TYR A 48 1.57 -4.31 14.93
C TYR A 48 1.53 -3.73 13.52
N ILE A 49 1.75 -4.57 12.52
CA ILE A 49 1.58 -4.22 11.11
C ILE A 49 0.62 -5.20 10.43
N LEU A 50 -0.20 -4.71 9.52
CA LEU A 50 -1.13 -5.57 8.77
C LEU A 50 -0.35 -6.55 7.88
N SER A 51 -0.60 -7.85 8.05
CA SER A 51 -0.02 -8.91 7.24
C SER A 51 -0.74 -8.94 5.88
N THR A 52 -0.08 -8.42 4.85
CA THR A 52 -0.66 -8.21 3.50
C THR A 52 -0.03 -9.09 2.42
N ASP A 53 0.85 -10.01 2.80
CA ASP A 53 1.48 -10.94 1.87
C ASP A 53 0.44 -11.90 1.29
N GLN A 54 0.48 -12.08 -0.03
CA GLN A 54 -0.42 -12.97 -0.76
C GLN A 54 -0.30 -14.44 -0.29
N GLY A 55 0.84 -14.84 0.29
CA GLY A 55 1.03 -16.16 0.89
C GLY A 55 0.05 -16.49 2.02
N TYR A 56 -0.52 -15.48 2.68
CA TYR A 56 -1.45 -15.64 3.81
C TYR A 56 -2.92 -15.59 3.41
N ILE A 57 -3.26 -15.53 2.11
CA ILE A 57 -4.64 -15.38 1.63
C ILE A 57 -5.60 -16.48 2.13
N ASN A 58 -5.08 -17.69 2.39
CA ASN A 58 -5.88 -18.83 2.88
C ASN A 58 -5.85 -18.97 4.41
N GLN A 59 -5.24 -18.02 5.11
CA GLN A 59 -5.15 -17.94 6.57
C GLN A 59 -5.88 -16.69 7.05
N PRO A 60 -7.23 -16.69 7.03
CA PRO A 60 -8.03 -15.50 7.38
C PRO A 60 -7.82 -15.04 8.83
N ASP A 61 -7.38 -15.96 9.69
CA ASP A 61 -7.06 -15.67 11.08
C ASP A 61 -5.65 -15.07 11.26
N LEU A 62 -4.83 -14.96 10.21
CA LEU A 62 -3.55 -14.26 10.23
C LEU A 62 -3.76 -12.83 9.72
N VAL A 63 -3.76 -11.85 10.64
CA VAL A 63 -4.11 -10.45 10.32
C VAL A 63 -2.96 -9.50 10.61
N TRP A 64 -2.25 -9.68 11.73
CA TRP A 64 -1.22 -8.77 12.18
C TRP A 64 0.13 -9.47 12.38
N GLU A 65 1.20 -8.74 12.17
CA GLU A 65 2.56 -9.11 12.56
C GLU A 65 3.02 -8.18 13.70
N LYS A 66 3.58 -8.74 14.77
CA LYS A 66 4.04 -7.99 15.94
C LYS A 66 5.49 -7.49 15.74
N LEU A 67 5.70 -6.17 15.83
CA LEU A 67 7.00 -5.50 15.63
C LEU A 67 7.84 -5.40 16.91
N ASN A 68 8.06 -6.53 17.57
CA ASN A 68 8.66 -6.54 18.92
C ASN A 68 10.07 -7.12 18.99
N GLU A 69 10.49 -7.88 17.99
CA GLU A 69 11.60 -8.81 18.13
C GLU A 69 12.65 -8.56 17.04
N VAL A 70 13.74 -7.87 17.42
CA VAL A 70 14.92 -7.64 16.57
C VAL A 70 15.71 -8.95 16.35
N ASN A 71 15.35 -10.03 17.05
CA ASN A 71 15.91 -11.38 16.98
C ASN A 71 15.43 -12.19 15.77
N GLY A 72 14.43 -11.70 15.02
CA GLY A 72 14.00 -12.31 13.76
C GLY A 72 12.95 -13.42 13.88
N ASP A 73 12.41 -13.67 15.08
CA ASP A 73 11.23 -14.51 15.25
C ASP A 73 9.97 -13.66 15.03
N THR A 74 9.26 -13.94 13.93
CA THR A 74 8.05 -13.21 13.58
C THR A 74 6.85 -13.81 14.31
N VAL A 75 6.20 -13.00 15.16
CA VAL A 75 4.95 -13.39 15.83
C VAL A 75 3.76 -12.84 15.07
N TYR A 76 2.91 -13.74 14.55
CA TYR A 76 1.66 -13.38 13.90
C TYR A 76 0.49 -13.40 14.88
N MET A 77 -0.50 -12.56 14.64
CA MET A 77 -1.68 -12.40 15.48
C MET A 77 -2.96 -12.38 14.64
N THR A 78 -4.04 -12.82 15.27
CA THR A 78 -5.41 -12.69 14.80
C THR A 78 -5.91 -11.25 14.88
N GLY A 79 -7.04 -10.97 14.19
CA GLY A 79 -7.70 -9.65 14.23
C GLY A 79 -8.07 -9.17 15.65
N ASN A 80 -8.15 -10.09 16.62
CA ASN A 80 -8.43 -9.81 18.02
C ASN A 80 -7.16 -9.77 18.89
N PHE A 81 -5.98 -9.59 18.29
CA PHE A 81 -4.67 -9.49 18.97
C PHE A 81 -4.33 -10.72 19.84
N LYS A 82 -4.79 -11.91 19.45
CA LYS A 82 -4.34 -13.19 20.01
C LYS A 82 -3.31 -13.82 19.09
N GLU A 83 -2.31 -14.50 19.66
CA GLU A 83 -1.28 -15.18 18.89
C GLU A 83 -1.89 -16.17 17.90
N PHE A 84 -1.47 -16.09 16.64
CA PHE A 84 -1.86 -17.01 15.60
C PHE A 84 -0.96 -18.24 15.65
N LYS A 85 -1.56 -19.43 15.76
CA LYS A 85 -0.85 -20.71 15.72
C LYS A 85 -1.22 -21.45 14.43
N VAL A 86 -0.22 -21.78 13.62
CA VAL A 86 -0.38 -22.47 12.33
C VAL A 86 -1.11 -23.82 12.47
N GLU A 87 -0.98 -24.47 13.63
CA GLU A 87 -1.52 -25.81 13.90
C GLU A 87 -3.06 -25.88 13.85
N ASP A 88 -3.77 -24.76 14.02
CA ASP A 88 -5.24 -24.72 13.99
C ASP A 88 -5.83 -24.70 12.57
N HIS A 89 -5.02 -24.54 11.52
CA HIS A 89 -5.48 -24.27 10.15
C HIS A 89 -4.99 -25.30 9.11
N SER A 90 -4.77 -26.55 9.52
CA SER A 90 -4.19 -27.63 8.70
C SER A 90 -4.96 -28.04 7.43
N ASN A 91 -6.05 -27.38 7.05
CA ASN A 91 -6.85 -27.76 5.87
C ASN A 91 -7.00 -26.70 4.77
N SER A 92 -6.49 -25.47 4.94
CA SER A 92 -6.56 -24.47 3.87
C SER A 92 -5.40 -24.66 2.89
N THR A 93 -5.54 -25.69 2.05
CA THR A 93 -4.58 -25.98 0.97
C THR A 93 -4.58 -24.76 0.06
N TRP A 94 -3.42 -24.10 -0.09
CA TRP A 94 -3.29 -23.03 -1.06
C TRP A 94 -3.68 -23.56 -2.45
N HIS A 95 -4.80 -23.07 -2.97
CA HIS A 95 -5.30 -23.47 -4.28
C HIS A 95 -4.55 -22.69 -5.35
N GLU A 96 -3.31 -23.11 -5.62
CA GLU A 96 -2.45 -22.63 -6.71
C GLU A 96 -3.25 -22.36 -7.98
N LYS A 97 -4.05 -23.36 -8.34
CA LYS A 97 -4.87 -23.36 -9.53
C LYS A 97 -5.88 -22.21 -9.55
N ASN A 98 -6.55 -21.92 -8.44
CA ASN A 98 -7.51 -20.81 -8.37
C ASN A 98 -6.80 -19.45 -8.48
N ALA A 99 -5.61 -19.31 -7.90
CA ALA A 99 -4.81 -18.09 -8.00
C ALA A 99 -4.28 -17.87 -9.43
N ILE A 100 -3.83 -18.93 -10.09
CA ILE A 100 -3.40 -18.90 -11.49
C ILE A 100 -4.58 -18.59 -12.41
N ASP A 101 -5.72 -19.27 -12.24
CA ASP A 101 -6.90 -19.09 -13.08
C ASP A 101 -7.47 -17.66 -12.92
N SER A 102 -7.56 -17.14 -11.69
CA SER A 102 -7.99 -15.74 -11.45
C SER A 102 -7.04 -14.71 -12.05
N THR A 103 -5.72 -14.99 -12.04
CA THR A 103 -4.72 -14.12 -12.66
C THR A 103 -4.81 -14.17 -14.18
N ALA A 104 -5.03 -15.36 -14.74
CA ALA A 104 -5.22 -15.54 -16.17
C ALA A 104 -6.48 -14.82 -16.68
N ASP A 105 -7.59 -14.91 -15.94
CA ASP A 105 -8.83 -14.19 -16.26
C ASP A 105 -8.64 -12.67 -16.18
N TYR A 106 -7.91 -12.18 -15.16
CA TYR A 106 -7.57 -10.77 -15.06
C TYR A 106 -6.71 -10.29 -16.24
N LEU A 107 -5.66 -11.03 -16.60
CA LEU A 107 -4.81 -10.72 -17.76
C LEU A 107 -5.59 -10.77 -19.08
N ALA A 108 -6.49 -11.75 -19.25
CA ALA A 108 -7.37 -11.85 -20.41
C ALA A 108 -8.37 -10.69 -20.48
N SER A 109 -8.82 -10.16 -19.34
CA SER A 109 -9.68 -8.98 -19.29
C SER A 109 -8.95 -7.70 -19.71
N ILE A 110 -7.62 -7.63 -19.53
CA ILE A 110 -6.78 -6.52 -20.01
C ILE A 110 -6.52 -6.66 -21.51
N ASP A 111 -6.44 -7.87 -22.05
CA ASP A 111 -6.18 -8.11 -23.48
C ASP A 111 -7.33 -7.66 -24.40
N GLY A 112 -8.52 -7.40 -23.84
CA GLY A 112 -9.61 -6.69 -24.52
C GLY A 112 -9.39 -5.16 -24.66
N GLY A 113 -8.34 -4.62 -24.05
CA GLY A 113 -7.98 -3.20 -24.02
C GLY A 113 -6.50 -2.97 -24.29
N SER A 114 -6.06 -3.20 -25.54
CA SER A 114 -4.86 -2.62 -26.17
C SER A 114 -3.64 -2.38 -25.24
N LEU A 115 -2.87 -3.44 -25.01
CA LEU A 115 -1.59 -3.40 -24.29
C LEU A 115 -0.42 -2.99 -25.22
N GLU A 116 -0.57 -1.86 -25.92
CA GLU A 116 0.56 -1.24 -26.63
C GLU A 116 1.35 -0.36 -25.64
N ASN A 117 2.50 -0.88 -25.17
CA ASN A 117 3.58 -0.21 -24.40
C ASN A 117 3.78 -0.60 -22.93
N LEU A 118 3.88 -1.90 -22.61
CA LEU A 118 4.67 -2.31 -21.44
C LEU A 118 5.80 -3.24 -21.86
N THR A 119 6.87 -2.65 -22.39
CA THR A 119 8.16 -3.34 -22.51
C THR A 119 8.87 -3.24 -21.17
N PHE A 120 8.77 -4.27 -20.34
CA PHE A 120 9.67 -4.45 -19.20
C PHE A 120 10.93 -5.17 -19.69
N LYS A 121 12.06 -4.46 -19.72
CA LYS A 121 13.38 -5.06 -19.92
C LYS A 121 13.95 -5.42 -18.54
N PHE A 122 14.35 -6.69 -18.40
CA PHE A 122 15.20 -7.19 -17.31
C PHE A 122 16.62 -6.66 -17.45
#